data_AF-A0A5S3ZA55-F1
#
_entry.id   AF-A0A5S3ZA55-F1
#
_cell.length_a   1.000
_cell.length_b   1.000
_cell.length_c   1.000
_cell.angle_alpha   90.00
_cell.angle_beta   90.00
_cell.angle_gamma   90.00
#
_symmetry.space_group_name_H-M   'P 1'
#
loop_
_entity.id
_entity.type
_entity.pdbx_description
1 polymer ?
#
loop_
_entity_poly.entity_id
_entity_poly.type
_entity_poly.pdbx_seq_one_letter_code
_entity_poly.pdbx_strand_id
1 'polypeptide(L)'
;MTQPKKPLVLMILDGWGYRENSESNAILAANTPVLDKLWEQRPHTLISGSGMDVGLPDGQMGNSEVGHVNLGAGRVVYQDFTRITKAIDDGTFADNKALTTAIDNAVTANKAVHLMGLLSPGGVHSHEEHIIAAIELAAERGAEHIYVHAFLDGRDTPPRSAEASLKRIDETFARLGKGRIASVVGRYFAMDRDNRWDRIESAYNLMVLGEADYQAIDAVSALHAAYERDENDEFVKATTIGDSPATINDGDAVLFMNFRADRARQMSRAFVDAEFNGFSKKKAPQLSGFVMLTEYAADIKAPVAFPPEPLNNVLGEWLAKHNKTQLRISETEKYAHVTFFFSGGREQEFDGESRELIPSPDVATYDLQPEMNSQLLTDKLVAAIQSNKYDVIVCNYPNGDMVGHSGVFAAAVKACEAVDSCIGRVVEALEQVGGEALITADHGNAEQMVNPQTGQAHTAHTSEPVPFIYVGRDAQAIDGKTLSDVAPTMLHLLGMEQPEEMTGSPIMRLK
;
A
#
# COMPACT_ATOMS: atom_id res chain seq x y z
N MET A 1 -26.84 6.89 -38.61
CA MET A 1 -25.86 5.82 -38.36
C MET A 1 -24.86 6.38 -37.37
N THR A 2 -24.74 5.78 -36.19
CA THR A 2 -23.67 6.11 -35.25
C THR A 2 -22.34 5.76 -35.89
N GLN A 3 -21.33 6.64 -35.80
CA GLN A 3 -19.99 6.29 -36.28
C GLN A 3 -19.48 5.05 -35.53
N PRO A 4 -18.78 4.13 -36.21
CA PRO A 4 -18.16 2.98 -35.54
C PRO A 4 -17.15 3.49 -34.50
N LYS A 5 -17.17 2.89 -33.31
CA LYS A 5 -16.25 3.26 -32.23
C LYS A 5 -14.83 2.87 -32.60
N LYS A 6 -13.86 3.68 -32.16
CA LYS A 6 -12.43 3.42 -32.29
C LYS A 6 -11.91 3.12 -30.89
N PRO A 7 -11.62 1.86 -30.55
CA PRO A 7 -11.24 1.50 -29.20
C PRO A 7 -9.85 2.03 -28.85
N LEU A 8 -9.69 2.52 -27.62
CA LEU A 8 -8.39 2.70 -26.98
C LEU A 8 -8.13 1.50 -26.05
N VAL A 9 -7.05 0.76 -26.30
CA VAL A 9 -6.70 -0.43 -25.51
C VAL A 9 -5.53 -0.12 -24.58
N LEU A 10 -5.71 -0.31 -23.28
CA LEU A 10 -4.61 -0.40 -22.32
C LEU A 10 -4.20 -1.87 -22.20
N MET A 11 -2.99 -2.20 -22.65
CA MET A 11 -2.38 -3.51 -22.52
C MET A 11 -1.34 -3.47 -21.41
N ILE A 12 -1.59 -4.25 -20.35
CA ILE A 12 -0.72 -4.40 -19.19
C ILE A 12 0.01 -5.74 -19.34
N LEU A 13 1.32 -5.68 -19.60
CA LEU A 13 2.22 -6.83 -19.65
C LEU A 13 2.71 -7.07 -18.23
N ASP A 14 1.98 -7.85 -17.45
CA ASP A 14 2.22 -8.01 -16.01
C ASP A 14 3.63 -8.57 -15.76
N GLY A 15 4.38 -7.95 -14.85
CA GLY A 15 5.76 -8.32 -14.52
C GLY A 15 6.79 -8.03 -15.61
N TRP A 16 6.53 -7.08 -16.52
CA TRP A 16 7.44 -6.68 -17.59
C TRP A 16 8.21 -5.39 -17.26
N GLY A 17 9.34 -5.53 -16.57
CA GLY A 17 10.22 -4.40 -16.24
C GLY A 17 11.26 -4.09 -17.31
N TYR A 18 11.92 -2.94 -17.17
CA TYR A 18 13.03 -2.49 -18.01
C TYR A 18 14.32 -2.44 -17.20
N ARG A 19 15.26 -3.32 -17.55
CA ARG A 19 16.59 -3.41 -16.93
C ARG A 19 17.66 -3.50 -18.00
N GLU A 20 18.63 -2.59 -17.98
CA GLU A 20 19.71 -2.54 -18.99
C GLU A 20 20.65 -3.75 -18.90
N ASN A 21 20.84 -4.31 -17.70
CA ASN A 21 21.67 -5.49 -17.52
C ASN A 21 20.97 -6.72 -18.12
N SER A 22 21.62 -7.36 -19.09
CA SER A 22 21.13 -8.55 -19.79
C SER A 22 21.35 -9.86 -19.03
N GLU A 23 22.15 -9.85 -17.97
CA GLU A 23 22.41 -11.04 -17.17
C GLU A 23 21.11 -11.52 -16.47
N SER A 24 20.71 -12.75 -16.81
CA SER A 24 19.48 -13.40 -16.34
C SER A 24 18.21 -12.58 -16.55
N ASN A 25 18.20 -11.75 -17.60
CA ASN A 25 17.05 -10.96 -18.00
C ASN A 25 16.26 -11.72 -19.08
N ALA A 26 15.10 -12.28 -18.72
CA ALA A 26 14.32 -13.10 -19.64
C ALA A 26 13.69 -12.28 -20.78
N ILE A 27 13.37 -11.01 -20.51
CA ILE A 27 12.82 -10.09 -21.51
C ILE A 27 13.83 -9.82 -22.61
N LEU A 28 15.06 -9.44 -22.27
CA LEU A 28 16.11 -9.19 -23.27
C LEU A 28 16.61 -10.46 -23.97
N ALA A 29 16.44 -11.63 -23.35
CA ALA A 29 16.83 -12.91 -23.93
C ALA A 29 15.76 -13.52 -24.85
N ALA A 30 14.51 -13.07 -24.73
CA ALA A 30 13.40 -13.51 -25.55
C ALA A 30 13.48 -12.93 -26.96
N ASN A 31 13.02 -13.69 -27.95
CA ASN A 31 12.85 -13.19 -29.30
C ASN A 31 11.52 -12.41 -29.39
N THR A 32 11.58 -11.09 -29.21
CA THR A 32 10.42 -10.18 -29.15
C THR A 32 10.33 -9.20 -30.32
N PRO A 33 10.31 -9.66 -31.59
CA PRO A 33 10.42 -8.79 -32.75
C PRO A 33 9.27 -7.77 -32.88
N VAL A 34 8.10 -8.03 -32.30
CA VAL A 34 6.99 -7.06 -32.33
C VAL A 34 7.27 -5.92 -31.37
N LEU A 35 7.54 -6.22 -30.09
CA LEU A 35 7.80 -5.22 -29.07
C LEU A 35 9.08 -4.43 -29.36
N ASP A 36 10.13 -5.09 -29.87
CA ASP A 36 11.39 -4.42 -30.28
C ASP A 36 11.10 -3.38 -31.37
N LYS A 37 10.35 -3.77 -32.41
CA LYS A 37 9.96 -2.86 -33.49
C LYS A 37 9.09 -1.72 -33.00
N LEU A 38 8.15 -1.98 -32.09
CA LEU A 38 7.30 -0.95 -31.51
C LEU A 38 8.11 0.05 -30.68
N TRP A 39 9.05 -0.44 -29.86
CA TRP A 39 9.96 0.38 -29.10
C TRP A 39 10.80 1.30 -30.02
N GLU A 40 11.37 0.76 -31.10
CA GLU A 40 12.16 1.57 -32.03
C GLU A 40 11.36 2.62 -32.82
N GLN A 41 10.10 2.33 -33.15
CA GLN A 41 9.34 3.08 -34.17
C GLN A 41 8.19 3.91 -33.63
N ARG A 42 7.76 3.70 -32.39
CA ARG A 42 6.61 4.39 -31.79
C ARG A 42 7.05 5.29 -30.63
N PRO A 43 6.28 6.36 -30.31
CA PRO A 43 6.52 7.14 -29.11
C PRO A 43 6.52 6.23 -27.88
N HIS A 44 7.59 6.31 -27.09
CA HIS A 44 7.78 5.50 -25.89
C HIS A 44 8.55 6.27 -24.81
N THR A 45 8.43 5.81 -23.57
CA THR A 45 9.24 6.24 -22.42
C THR A 45 9.23 5.11 -21.38
N LEU A 46 9.84 5.36 -20.23
CA LEU A 46 9.77 4.53 -19.03
C LEU A 46 8.95 5.25 -17.97
N ILE A 47 8.15 4.50 -17.22
CA ILE A 47 7.41 5.02 -16.07
C ILE A 47 7.72 4.21 -14.82
N SER A 48 7.63 4.85 -13.65
CA SER A 48 7.86 4.20 -12.37
C SER A 48 6.61 3.46 -11.88
N GLY A 49 6.82 2.23 -11.39
CA GLY A 49 5.80 1.34 -10.82
C GLY A 49 6.09 0.87 -9.40
N SER A 50 7.02 1.53 -8.69
CA SER A 50 7.52 1.09 -7.39
C SER A 50 7.70 2.25 -6.41
N GLY A 51 7.86 1.92 -5.12
CA GLY A 51 8.11 2.88 -4.06
C GLY A 51 7.07 3.99 -3.93
N MET A 52 7.54 5.20 -3.61
CA MET A 52 6.69 6.36 -3.34
C MET A 52 5.84 6.77 -4.55
N ASP A 53 6.31 6.48 -5.78
CA ASP A 53 5.61 6.80 -7.03
C ASP A 53 4.28 6.05 -7.18
N VAL A 54 4.09 4.97 -6.42
CA VAL A 54 2.85 4.18 -6.38
C VAL A 54 2.25 4.07 -4.98
N GLY A 55 2.74 4.87 -4.04
CA GLY A 55 2.21 4.93 -2.68
C GLY A 55 2.75 3.85 -1.74
N LEU A 56 3.87 3.23 -2.09
CA LEU A 56 4.63 2.30 -1.24
C LEU A 56 5.83 3.01 -0.58
N PRO A 57 6.41 2.44 0.49
CA PRO A 57 7.68 2.88 1.05
C PRO A 57 8.79 2.98 0.01
N ASP A 58 9.71 3.92 0.20
CA ASP A 58 10.84 4.10 -0.71
C ASP A 58 11.65 2.80 -0.92
N GLY A 59 12.04 2.54 -2.16
CA GLY A 59 12.74 1.33 -2.58
C GLY A 59 11.88 0.04 -2.62
N GLN A 60 10.66 0.04 -2.08
CA GLN A 60 9.80 -1.16 -2.10
C GLN A 60 9.31 -1.44 -3.52
N MET A 61 9.51 -2.69 -3.97
CA MET A 61 9.01 -3.17 -5.26
C MET A 61 7.48 -3.04 -5.36
N GLY A 62 7.01 -2.70 -6.56
CA GLY A 62 5.60 -2.73 -6.91
C GLY A 62 4.99 -4.13 -6.83
N ASN A 63 3.67 -4.21 -6.99
CA ASN A 63 2.92 -5.45 -7.13
C ASN A 63 1.61 -5.15 -7.87
N SER A 64 0.93 -6.21 -8.33
CA SER A 64 -0.21 -6.03 -9.23
C SER A 64 -1.41 -5.35 -8.59
N GLU A 65 -1.67 -5.55 -7.30
CA GLU A 65 -2.74 -4.84 -6.59
C GLU A 65 -2.47 -3.33 -6.61
N VAL A 66 -1.31 -2.92 -6.11
CA VAL A 66 -0.91 -1.50 -6.06
C VAL A 66 -0.84 -0.92 -7.46
N GLY A 67 -0.24 -1.64 -8.41
CA GLY A 67 -0.07 -1.17 -9.78
C GLY A 67 -1.41 -0.94 -10.48
N HIS A 68 -2.32 -1.90 -10.44
CA HIS A 68 -3.63 -1.75 -11.09
C HIS A 68 -4.52 -0.69 -10.43
N VAL A 69 -4.42 -0.53 -9.10
CA VAL A 69 -5.10 0.56 -8.40
C VAL A 69 -4.59 1.91 -8.91
N ASN A 70 -3.27 2.13 -9.00
CA ASN A 70 -2.70 3.39 -9.49
C ASN A 70 -3.06 3.66 -10.97
N LEU A 71 -2.93 2.64 -11.82
CA LEU A 71 -3.31 2.71 -13.24
C LEU A 71 -4.77 3.15 -13.43
N GLY A 72 -5.68 2.60 -12.63
CA GLY A 72 -7.11 2.91 -12.69
C GLY A 72 -7.48 4.22 -11.99
N ALA A 73 -6.79 4.60 -10.91
CA ALA A 73 -7.14 5.77 -10.11
C ALA A 73 -6.70 7.11 -10.70
N GLY A 74 -5.69 7.10 -11.58
CA GLY A 74 -5.13 8.32 -12.17
C GLY A 74 -4.47 9.25 -11.16
N ARG A 75 -4.02 8.69 -10.03
CA ARG A 75 -3.37 9.37 -8.90
C ARG A 75 -2.64 8.33 -8.06
N VAL A 76 -1.66 8.81 -7.28
CA VAL A 76 -0.95 7.95 -6.34
C VAL A 76 -1.89 7.53 -5.21
N VAL A 77 -2.05 6.23 -5.01
CA VAL A 77 -2.84 5.68 -3.89
C VAL A 77 -1.92 5.23 -2.77
N TYR A 78 -1.76 6.10 -1.78
CA TYR A 78 -0.85 5.87 -0.65
C TYR A 78 -1.42 4.83 0.31
N GLN A 79 -0.63 3.80 0.59
CA GLN A 79 -0.87 2.92 1.74
C GLN A 79 -0.72 3.70 3.03
N ASP A 80 -1.43 3.31 4.09
CA ASP A 80 -1.46 4.10 5.34
C ASP A 80 -0.07 4.41 5.89
N PHE A 81 0.85 3.45 5.89
CA PHE A 81 2.23 3.68 6.32
C PHE A 81 2.89 4.82 5.52
N THR A 82 2.85 4.75 4.20
CA THR A 82 3.39 5.76 3.29
C THR A 82 2.67 7.10 3.40
N ARG A 83 1.34 7.08 3.52
CA ARG A 83 0.49 8.28 3.65
C ARG A 83 0.86 9.06 4.91
N ILE A 84 1.08 8.36 6.01
CA ILE A 84 1.47 8.98 7.29
C ILE A 84 2.90 9.49 7.22
N THR A 85 3.85 8.71 6.68
CA THR A 85 5.25 9.14 6.47
C THR A 85 5.30 10.40 5.62
N LYS A 86 4.60 10.42 4.49
CA LYS A 86 4.51 11.59 3.62
C LYS A 86 3.91 12.80 4.33
N ALA A 87 2.86 12.60 5.13
CA ALA A 87 2.28 13.70 5.89
C ALA A 87 3.27 14.32 6.88
N ILE A 88 4.13 13.50 7.49
CA ILE A 88 5.21 13.96 8.37
C ILE A 88 6.26 14.74 7.56
N ASP A 89 6.74 14.16 6.47
CA ASP A 89 7.78 14.76 5.61
C ASP A 89 7.35 16.09 4.99
N ASP A 90 6.08 16.19 4.56
CA ASP A 90 5.49 17.41 4.00
C ASP A 90 5.06 18.42 5.07
N GLY A 91 5.14 18.08 6.36
CA GLY A 91 4.67 18.91 7.48
C GLY A 91 3.16 18.95 7.69
N THR A 92 2.36 18.31 6.82
CA THR A 92 0.88 18.29 6.91
C THR A 92 0.34 17.44 8.07
N PHE A 93 1.18 16.58 8.67
CA PHE A 93 0.86 15.86 9.91
C PHE A 93 0.50 16.81 11.05
N ALA A 94 1.16 17.98 11.11
CA ALA A 94 0.90 19.02 12.12
C ALA A 94 -0.44 19.75 11.92
N ASP A 95 -1.06 19.64 10.74
CA ASP A 95 -2.37 20.23 10.43
C ASP A 95 -3.53 19.27 10.72
N ASN A 96 -3.24 18.00 11.04
CA ASN A 96 -4.24 16.97 11.25
C ASN A 96 -5.17 17.32 12.42
N LYS A 97 -6.46 17.55 12.12
CA LYS A 97 -7.42 18.03 13.12
C LYS A 97 -7.72 17.02 14.22
N ALA A 98 -7.67 15.71 13.95
CA ALA A 98 -7.91 14.73 15.00
C ALA A 98 -6.78 14.75 16.04
N LEU A 99 -5.52 14.78 15.58
CA LEU A 99 -4.34 14.83 16.45
C LEU A 99 -4.28 16.17 17.21
N THR A 100 -4.32 17.29 16.49
CA THR A 100 -4.16 18.63 17.08
C THR A 100 -5.26 18.97 18.07
N THR A 101 -6.52 18.65 17.77
CA THR A 101 -7.64 18.93 18.69
C THR A 101 -7.51 18.14 20.00
N ALA A 102 -7.11 16.87 19.94
CA ALA A 102 -6.92 16.06 21.14
C ALA A 102 -5.78 16.62 22.02
N ILE A 103 -4.65 16.98 21.40
CA ILE A 103 -3.52 17.61 22.08
C ILE A 103 -3.94 18.94 22.72
N ASP A 104 -4.57 19.84 21.96
CA ASP A 104 -4.96 21.17 22.43
C ASP A 104 -5.95 21.12 23.60
N ASN A 105 -6.89 20.17 23.58
CA ASN A 105 -7.84 19.99 24.66
C ASN A 105 -7.13 19.55 25.95
N ALA A 106 -6.18 18.62 25.87
CA ALA A 106 -5.39 18.20 27.02
C ALA A 106 -4.51 19.36 27.55
N VAL A 107 -3.82 20.08 26.66
CA VAL A 107 -2.98 21.24 27.02
C VAL A 107 -3.80 22.32 27.72
N THR A 108 -4.96 22.69 27.16
CA THR A 108 -5.85 23.72 27.75
C THR A 108 -6.36 23.32 29.13
N ALA A 109 -6.56 22.02 29.36
CA ALA A 109 -6.97 21.48 30.65
C ALA A 109 -5.81 21.25 31.63
N ASN A 110 -4.56 21.56 31.22
CA ASN A 110 -3.33 21.22 31.95
C ASN A 110 -3.24 19.72 32.28
N LYS A 111 -3.50 18.90 31.26
CA LYS A 111 -3.55 17.43 31.28
C LYS A 111 -2.47 16.83 30.39
N ALA A 112 -2.25 15.52 30.53
CA ALA A 112 -1.20 14.83 29.81
C ALA A 112 -1.63 14.37 28.42
N VAL A 113 -0.64 14.25 27.53
CA VAL A 113 -0.77 13.59 26.23
C VAL A 113 -0.05 12.25 26.32
N HIS A 114 -0.82 11.17 26.19
CA HIS A 114 -0.32 9.81 26.16
C HIS A 114 -0.24 9.32 24.73
N LEU A 115 0.90 8.75 24.35
CA LEU A 115 1.08 8.01 23.11
C LEU A 115 1.19 6.54 23.46
N MET A 116 0.53 5.70 22.68
CA MET A 116 0.70 4.25 22.76
C MET A 116 0.81 3.67 21.36
N GLY A 117 1.54 2.56 21.23
CA GLY A 117 1.78 1.95 19.92
C GLY A 117 2.89 0.93 19.96
N LEU A 118 2.93 0.10 18.93
CA LEU A 118 4.04 -0.83 18.69
C LEU A 118 5.31 -0.02 18.39
N LEU A 119 6.36 -0.21 19.18
CA LEU A 119 7.57 0.59 19.11
C LEU A 119 8.69 -0.23 18.44
N SER A 120 8.77 -0.15 17.12
CA SER A 120 9.82 -0.77 16.30
C SER A 120 9.91 -0.11 14.92
N PRO A 121 11.00 -0.37 14.16
CA PRO A 121 11.10 -0.01 12.74
C PRO A 121 10.37 -1.01 11.81
N GLY A 122 9.44 -1.84 12.34
CA GLY A 122 8.86 -2.96 11.59
C GLY A 122 7.93 -2.55 10.44
N GLY A 123 7.20 -1.44 10.54
CA GLY A 123 6.37 -0.92 9.44
C GLY A 123 5.09 -1.72 9.13
N VAL A 124 4.75 -2.74 9.92
CA VAL A 124 3.56 -3.58 9.70
C VAL A 124 2.31 -3.03 10.40
N HIS A 125 2.45 -2.61 11.67
CA HIS A 125 1.34 -2.07 12.46
C HIS A 125 1.52 -0.60 12.84
N SER A 126 2.75 -0.12 12.87
CA SER A 126 3.19 1.21 13.27
C SER A 126 4.60 1.43 12.73
N HIS A 127 5.16 2.61 12.98
CA HIS A 127 6.58 2.88 12.81
C HIS A 127 7.07 3.84 13.91
N GLU A 128 8.25 3.60 14.46
CA GLU A 128 8.80 4.41 15.55
C GLU A 128 8.98 5.89 15.18
N GLU A 129 9.28 6.21 13.91
CA GLU A 129 9.33 7.60 13.42
C GLU A 129 7.98 8.31 13.54
N HIS A 130 6.87 7.59 13.34
CA HIS A 130 5.53 8.19 13.48
C HIS A 130 5.23 8.54 14.94
N ILE A 131 5.70 7.68 15.86
CA ILE A 131 5.59 7.93 17.31
C ILE A 131 6.46 9.14 17.69
N ILE A 132 7.69 9.23 17.19
CA ILE A 132 8.59 10.38 17.41
C ILE A 132 7.93 11.67 16.90
N ALA A 133 7.42 11.68 15.66
CA ALA A 133 6.74 12.85 15.10
C ALA A 133 5.53 13.29 15.93
N ALA A 134 4.77 12.35 16.51
CA ALA A 134 3.65 12.68 17.40
C ALA A 134 4.10 13.20 18.78
N ILE A 135 5.23 12.73 19.32
CA ILE A 135 5.86 13.29 20.53
C ILE A 135 6.26 14.75 20.27
N GLU A 136 6.94 15.00 19.15
CA GLU A 136 7.40 16.34 18.76
C GLU A 136 6.21 17.27 18.54
N LEU A 137 5.18 16.83 17.81
CA LEU A 137 3.94 17.59 17.62
C LEU A 137 3.28 17.96 18.97
N ALA A 138 3.21 17.02 19.92
CA ALA A 138 2.65 17.31 21.24
C ALA A 138 3.46 18.38 21.99
N ALA A 139 4.79 18.30 21.94
CA ALA A 139 5.68 19.28 22.57
C ALA A 139 5.59 20.67 21.91
N GLU A 140 5.57 20.73 20.58
CA GLU A 140 5.43 21.96 19.78
C GLU A 140 4.11 22.69 20.08
N ARG A 141 3.05 21.92 20.36
CA ARG A 141 1.73 22.45 20.74
C ARG A 141 1.61 22.81 22.23
N GLY A 142 2.68 22.67 23.01
CA GLY A 142 2.74 23.13 24.40
C GLY A 142 2.36 22.08 25.44
N ALA A 143 2.34 20.79 25.11
CA ALA A 143 2.19 19.75 26.13
C ALA A 143 3.40 19.70 27.06
N GLU A 144 3.17 19.85 28.37
CA GLU A 144 4.21 19.73 29.40
C GLU A 144 4.37 18.29 29.91
N HIS A 145 3.33 17.47 29.80
CA HIS A 145 3.31 16.08 30.24
C HIS A 145 3.05 15.16 29.04
N ILE A 146 4.13 14.55 28.52
CA ILE A 146 4.07 13.63 27.37
C ILE A 146 4.56 12.25 27.82
N TYR A 147 3.73 11.23 27.63
CA TYR A 147 4.01 9.88 28.11
C TYR A 147 3.90 8.86 26.99
N VAL A 148 4.92 8.02 26.80
CA VAL A 148 4.88 6.90 25.86
C VAL A 148 4.65 5.59 26.60
N HIS A 149 3.61 4.86 26.19
CA HIS A 149 3.37 3.47 26.57
C HIS A 149 3.87 2.57 25.44
N ALA A 150 5.09 2.05 25.59
CA ALA A 150 5.75 1.28 24.55
C ALA A 150 5.22 -0.15 24.50
N PHE A 151 4.61 -0.52 23.37
CA PHE A 151 4.29 -1.91 23.07
C PHE A 151 5.48 -2.54 22.33
N LEU A 152 6.17 -3.49 22.93
CA LEU A 152 7.36 -4.10 22.34
C LEU A 152 7.00 -5.12 21.26
N ASP A 153 7.85 -5.19 20.23
CA ASP A 153 7.56 -5.94 19.01
C ASP A 153 8.01 -7.40 19.03
N GLY A 154 9.26 -7.68 18.62
CA GLY A 154 9.82 -9.03 18.59
C GLY A 154 9.20 -10.00 17.58
N ARG A 155 8.30 -9.51 16.70
CA ARG A 155 7.59 -10.35 15.73
C ARG A 155 7.71 -9.80 14.30
N ASP A 156 7.50 -8.51 14.11
CA ASP A 156 7.76 -7.84 12.82
C ASP A 156 9.24 -7.40 12.72
N THR A 157 9.98 -7.56 13.82
CA THR A 157 11.42 -7.35 14.00
C THR A 157 12.02 -8.52 14.80
N PRO A 158 13.35 -8.68 14.89
CA PRO A 158 13.94 -9.80 15.63
C PRO A 158 13.46 -9.90 17.08
N PRO A 159 13.33 -11.11 17.67
CA PRO A 159 12.71 -11.33 18.99
C PRO A 159 13.32 -10.57 20.19
N ARG A 160 14.55 -10.07 20.06
CA ARG A 160 15.24 -9.21 21.03
C ARG A 160 15.91 -8.07 20.27
N SER A 161 15.18 -6.99 20.04
CA SER A 161 15.63 -5.84 19.24
C SER A 161 15.12 -4.48 19.74
N ALA A 162 14.26 -4.45 20.77
CA ALA A 162 13.63 -3.24 21.30
C ALA A 162 14.59 -2.17 21.86
N GLU A 163 15.84 -2.52 22.23
CA GLU A 163 16.75 -1.59 22.92
C GLU A 163 17.03 -0.33 22.09
N ALA A 164 17.23 -0.48 20.77
CA ALA A 164 17.50 0.66 19.90
C ALA A 164 16.30 1.63 19.88
N SER A 165 15.10 1.11 19.67
CA SER A 165 13.86 1.88 19.63
C SER A 165 13.58 2.62 20.95
N LEU A 166 13.79 1.97 22.10
CA LEU A 166 13.63 2.61 23.41
C LEU A 166 14.62 3.76 23.60
N LYS A 167 15.90 3.57 23.25
CA LYS A 167 16.91 4.62 23.31
C LYS A 167 16.55 5.83 22.45
N ARG A 168 16.03 5.61 21.25
CA ARG A 168 15.61 6.69 20.35
C ARG A 168 14.49 7.56 20.94
N ILE A 169 13.54 6.96 21.65
CA ILE A 169 12.49 7.69 22.36
C ILE A 169 13.07 8.48 23.54
N ASP A 170 13.96 7.87 24.34
CA ASP A 170 14.62 8.57 25.44
C ASP A 170 15.48 9.75 24.94
N GLU A 171 16.21 9.57 23.84
CA GLU A 171 16.97 10.64 23.17
C GLU A 171 16.06 11.78 22.69
N THR A 172 14.86 11.45 22.18
CA THR A 172 13.86 12.43 21.77
C THR A 172 13.38 13.26 22.96
N PHE A 173 13.03 12.62 24.07
CA PHE A 173 12.63 13.32 25.29
C PHE A 173 13.76 14.14 25.91
N ALA A 174 14.99 13.62 25.91
CA ALA A 174 16.16 14.36 26.38
C ALA A 174 16.40 15.65 25.57
N ARG A 175 16.22 15.60 24.25
CA ARG A 175 16.30 16.78 23.37
C ARG A 175 15.17 17.78 23.63
N LEU A 176 13.95 17.30 23.85
CA LEU A 176 12.79 18.16 24.12
C LEU A 176 12.79 18.74 25.55
N GLY A 177 13.49 18.10 26.48
CA GLY A 177 13.56 18.49 27.89
C GLY A 177 12.27 18.24 28.67
N LYS A 178 11.31 17.50 28.11
CA LYS A 178 10.02 17.18 28.71
C LYS A 178 9.49 15.84 28.18
N GLY A 179 8.65 15.19 28.99
CA GLY A 179 8.09 13.87 28.70
C GLY A 179 9.02 12.70 29.08
N ARG A 180 8.49 11.47 28.98
CA ARG A 180 9.23 10.22 29.26
C ARG A 180 8.47 8.99 28.76
N ILE A 181 9.16 7.87 28.65
CA ILE A 181 8.49 6.55 28.60
C ILE A 181 7.84 6.28 29.96
N ALA A 182 6.56 5.91 29.95
CA ALA A 182 5.74 5.67 31.14
C ALA A 182 5.64 4.18 31.48
N SER A 183 5.55 3.33 30.46
CA SER A 183 5.44 1.88 30.64
C SER A 183 5.99 1.11 29.45
N VAL A 184 6.38 -0.13 29.70
CA VAL A 184 6.83 -1.10 28.70
C VAL A 184 6.02 -2.39 28.86
N VAL A 185 5.53 -2.94 27.75
CA VAL A 185 4.80 -4.21 27.72
C VAL A 185 4.90 -4.83 26.33
N GLY A 186 4.98 -6.16 26.23
CA GLY A 186 5.01 -6.87 24.96
C GLY A 186 3.68 -6.78 24.19
N ARG A 187 3.76 -6.77 22.86
CA ARG A 187 2.59 -6.77 21.97
C ARG A 187 1.64 -7.94 22.20
N TYR A 188 2.13 -9.05 22.75
CA TYR A 188 1.28 -10.18 23.15
C TYR A 188 0.15 -9.75 24.10
N PHE A 189 0.43 -8.80 24.99
CA PHE A 189 -0.55 -8.27 25.94
C PHE A 189 -1.36 -7.11 25.37
N ALA A 190 -0.68 -6.14 24.75
CA ALA A 190 -1.33 -4.89 24.32
C ALA A 190 -2.05 -4.96 22.96
N MET A 191 -1.75 -5.97 22.15
CA MET A 191 -2.15 -6.06 20.73
C MET A 191 -2.71 -7.45 20.37
N ASP A 192 -3.47 -8.04 21.29
CA ASP A 192 -4.27 -9.24 21.03
C ASP A 192 -5.38 -8.95 19.99
N ARG A 193 -5.76 -9.98 19.22
CA ARG A 193 -6.84 -9.91 18.23
C ARG A 193 -7.82 -11.09 18.30
N ASP A 194 -7.65 -11.99 19.27
CA ASP A 194 -8.38 -13.26 19.41
C ASP A 194 -9.31 -13.27 20.65
N ASN A 195 -9.74 -12.10 21.11
CA ASN A 195 -10.56 -11.83 22.29
C ASN A 195 -10.00 -12.45 23.58
N ARG A 196 -8.67 -12.49 23.72
CA ARG A 196 -7.99 -12.90 24.95
C ARG A 196 -7.91 -11.70 25.90
N TRP A 197 -9.06 -11.36 26.47
CA TRP A 197 -9.22 -10.15 27.28
C TRP A 197 -8.35 -10.11 28.53
N ASP A 198 -7.90 -11.26 29.04
CA ASP A 198 -6.91 -11.35 30.13
C ASP A 198 -5.58 -10.64 29.75
N ARG A 199 -5.19 -10.72 28.48
CA ARG A 199 -3.99 -10.08 27.94
C ARG A 199 -4.16 -8.57 27.85
N ILE A 200 -5.28 -8.12 27.27
CA ILE A 200 -5.61 -6.71 27.13
C ILE A 200 -5.80 -6.05 28.50
N GLU A 201 -6.46 -6.74 29.45
CA GLU A 201 -6.67 -6.24 30.80
C GLU A 201 -5.33 -5.94 31.51
N SER A 202 -4.33 -6.80 31.36
CA SER A 202 -2.98 -6.57 31.92
C SER A 202 -2.37 -5.27 31.38
N ALA A 203 -2.37 -5.08 30.06
CA ALA A 203 -1.84 -3.86 29.43
C ALA A 203 -2.69 -2.61 29.74
N TYR A 204 -4.01 -2.76 29.83
CA TYR A 204 -4.93 -1.67 30.18
C TYR A 204 -4.69 -1.21 31.63
N ASN A 205 -4.64 -2.15 32.59
CA ASN A 205 -4.41 -1.88 34.00
C ASN A 205 -3.03 -1.24 34.25
N LEU A 206 -2.00 -1.66 33.49
CA LEU A 206 -0.70 -0.99 33.49
C LEU A 206 -0.82 0.50 33.16
N MET A 207 -1.56 0.84 32.09
CA MET A 207 -1.66 2.23 31.63
C MET A 207 -2.60 3.09 32.49
N VAL A 208 -3.71 2.54 33.01
CA VAL A 208 -4.73 3.32 33.73
C VAL A 208 -4.58 3.32 35.25
N LEU A 209 -3.95 2.30 35.82
CA LEU A 209 -3.76 2.12 37.27
C LEU A 209 -2.29 2.09 37.69
N GLY A 210 -1.37 1.85 36.76
CA GLY A 210 0.03 1.57 37.10
C GLY A 210 0.23 0.19 37.73
N GLU A 211 -0.74 -0.73 37.58
CA GLU A 211 -0.62 -2.10 38.05
C GLU A 211 0.31 -2.88 37.10
N ALA A 212 1.45 -3.34 37.62
CA ALA A 212 2.50 -3.98 36.84
C ALA A 212 3.14 -5.12 37.62
N ASP A 213 3.67 -6.10 36.89
CA ASP A 213 4.46 -7.19 37.47
C ASP A 213 5.83 -6.68 37.93
N TYR A 214 6.36 -5.66 37.25
CA TYR A 214 7.68 -5.10 37.49
C TYR A 214 7.69 -3.57 37.44
N GLN A 215 8.75 -2.99 38.00
CA GLN A 215 9.07 -1.57 37.93
C GLN A 215 10.56 -1.41 37.61
N ALA A 216 10.89 -0.41 36.79
CA ALA A 216 12.27 -0.03 36.50
C ALA A 216 12.43 1.48 36.50
N ILE A 217 13.67 1.95 36.69
CA ILE A 217 14.00 3.38 36.67
C ILE A 217 13.91 3.99 35.25
N ASP A 218 14.23 3.20 34.23
CA ASP A 218 14.22 3.57 32.81
C ASP A 218 13.82 2.36 31.94
N ALA A 219 13.48 2.63 30.67
CA ALA A 219 12.92 1.61 29.79
C ALA A 219 13.95 0.57 29.33
N VAL A 220 15.22 0.94 29.18
CA VAL A 220 16.29 0.00 28.81
C VAL A 220 16.57 -0.97 29.96
N SER A 221 16.61 -0.47 31.19
CA SER A 221 16.70 -1.27 32.41
C SER A 221 15.52 -2.24 32.55
N ALA A 222 14.29 -1.81 32.21
CA ALA A 222 13.12 -2.70 32.15
C ALA A 222 13.30 -3.84 31.14
N LEU A 223 13.80 -3.52 29.94
CA LEU A 223 14.05 -4.48 28.88
C LEU A 223 15.12 -5.50 29.28
N HIS A 224 16.26 -5.04 29.82
CA HIS A 224 17.33 -5.92 30.28
C HIS A 224 16.87 -6.85 31.39
N ALA A 225 16.12 -6.34 32.37
CA ALA A 225 15.53 -7.17 33.41
C ALA A 225 14.52 -8.20 32.83
N ALA A 226 13.81 -7.88 31.75
CA ALA A 226 12.94 -8.83 31.06
C ALA A 226 13.73 -9.93 30.36
N TYR A 227 14.84 -9.59 29.70
CA TYR A 227 15.74 -10.57 29.11
C TYR A 227 16.38 -11.51 30.14
N GLU A 228 16.69 -11.01 31.34
CA GLU A 228 17.16 -11.84 32.46
C GLU A 228 16.10 -12.84 32.94
N ARG A 229 14.82 -12.54 32.73
CA ARG A 229 13.68 -13.45 32.96
C ARG A 229 13.35 -14.33 31.75
N ASP A 230 14.19 -14.30 30.72
CA ASP A 230 14.02 -15.00 29.45
C ASP A 230 12.73 -14.62 28.70
N GLU A 231 12.26 -13.38 28.90
CA GLU A 231 11.14 -12.80 28.17
C GLU A 231 11.68 -12.13 26.89
N ASN A 232 11.29 -12.64 25.71
CA ASN A 232 11.53 -11.92 24.44
C ASN A 232 10.58 -10.72 24.33
N ASP A 233 10.89 -9.76 23.46
CA ASP A 233 10.17 -8.48 23.29
C ASP A 233 8.64 -8.66 23.21
N GLU A 234 8.18 -9.60 22.37
CA GLU A 234 6.75 -9.90 22.18
C GLU A 234 6.02 -10.21 23.50
N PHE A 235 6.73 -10.78 24.48
CA PHE A 235 6.19 -11.36 25.72
C PHE A 235 6.65 -10.63 26.99
N VAL A 236 7.30 -9.47 26.88
CA VAL A 236 7.69 -8.67 28.06
C VAL A 236 6.45 -8.34 28.88
N LYS A 237 6.46 -8.68 30.16
CA LYS A 237 5.32 -8.43 31.05
C LYS A 237 5.19 -6.95 31.40
N ALA A 238 4.00 -6.59 31.88
CA ALA A 238 3.67 -5.22 32.26
C ALA A 238 4.71 -4.64 33.23
N THR A 239 5.38 -3.57 32.80
CA THR A 239 6.45 -2.91 33.56
C THR A 239 6.23 -1.40 33.60
N THR A 240 6.17 -0.81 34.80
CA THR A 240 6.14 0.65 34.97
C THR A 240 7.54 1.24 34.94
N ILE A 241 7.67 2.46 34.39
CA ILE A 241 8.93 3.19 34.31
C ILE A 241 8.91 4.41 35.23
N GLY A 242 10.02 4.66 35.93
CA GLY A 242 10.23 5.78 36.84
C GLY A 242 9.74 5.53 38.27
N ASP A 243 9.94 6.51 39.14
CA ASP A 243 9.62 6.39 40.58
C ASP A 243 8.12 6.29 40.87
N SER A 244 7.29 6.87 39.98
CA SER A 244 5.84 6.82 40.08
C SER A 244 5.20 6.49 38.72
N PRO A 245 4.13 5.65 38.70
CA PRO A 245 3.41 5.36 37.47
C PRO A 245 2.78 6.62 36.87
N ALA A 246 3.08 6.91 35.61
CA ALA A 246 2.34 7.91 34.83
C ALA A 246 1.10 7.27 34.22
N THR A 247 0.01 7.26 34.99
CA THR A 247 -1.26 6.65 34.58
C THR A 247 -2.11 7.60 33.75
N ILE A 248 -2.92 7.05 32.84
CA ILE A 248 -3.96 7.80 32.11
C ILE A 248 -5.12 8.18 33.05
N ASN A 249 -5.50 9.46 33.06
CA ASN A 249 -6.50 10.05 33.94
C ASN A 249 -7.56 10.86 33.17
N ASP A 250 -8.61 11.28 33.89
CA ASP A 250 -9.66 12.14 33.33
C ASP A 250 -9.05 13.45 32.78
N GLY A 251 -9.46 13.80 31.56
CA GLY A 251 -9.00 14.97 30.81
C GLY A 251 -7.72 14.75 29.99
N ASP A 252 -7.01 13.64 30.17
CA ASP A 252 -5.84 13.31 29.35
C ASP A 252 -6.25 12.95 27.92
N ALA A 253 -5.33 13.12 26.97
CA ALA A 253 -5.48 12.68 25.59
C ALA A 253 -4.68 11.40 25.34
N VAL A 254 -5.19 10.52 24.48
CA VAL A 254 -4.51 9.30 24.04
C VAL A 254 -4.41 9.31 22.52
N LEU A 255 -3.19 9.20 21.99
CA LEU A 255 -2.90 9.00 20.57
C LEU A 255 -2.44 7.55 20.38
N PHE A 256 -3.27 6.73 19.72
CA PHE A 256 -2.89 5.36 19.38
C PHE A 256 -2.20 5.34 18.01
N MET A 257 -0.88 5.18 18.02
CA MET A 257 -0.03 5.37 16.84
C MET A 257 0.12 4.14 15.95
N ASN A 258 -0.74 3.13 16.12
CA ASN A 258 -0.83 2.03 15.17
C ASN A 258 -1.71 2.43 13.99
N PHE A 259 -1.30 2.15 12.76
CA PHE A 259 -2.10 2.36 11.54
C PHE A 259 -2.78 1.09 11.01
N ARG A 260 -2.45 -0.09 11.56
CA ARG A 260 -3.12 -1.35 11.17
C ARG A 260 -4.20 -1.76 12.17
N ALA A 261 -5.40 -1.96 11.64
CA ALA A 261 -6.64 -2.09 12.40
C ALA A 261 -6.75 -3.34 13.31
N ASP A 262 -6.44 -4.53 12.79
CA ASP A 262 -6.84 -5.82 13.39
C ASP A 262 -6.42 -5.97 14.86
N ARG A 263 -5.17 -5.61 15.20
CA ARG A 263 -4.62 -5.68 16.55
C ARG A 263 -4.84 -4.42 17.41
N ALA A 264 -5.33 -3.34 16.83
CA ALA A 264 -5.61 -2.09 17.53
C ALA A 264 -7.04 -2.02 18.09
N ARG A 265 -7.96 -2.88 17.60
CA ARG A 265 -9.38 -2.87 17.96
C ARG A 265 -9.64 -3.12 19.44
N GLN A 266 -9.06 -4.16 20.03
CA GLN A 266 -9.41 -4.58 21.38
C GLN A 266 -9.02 -3.54 22.43
N MET A 267 -7.78 -3.04 22.36
CA MET A 267 -7.31 -1.98 23.26
C MET A 267 -8.14 -0.70 23.07
N SER A 268 -8.42 -0.31 21.82
CA SER A 268 -9.28 0.85 21.54
C SER A 268 -10.66 0.73 22.19
N ARG A 269 -11.32 -0.43 22.05
CA ARG A 269 -12.63 -0.69 22.67
C ARG A 269 -12.59 -0.59 24.20
N ALA A 270 -11.53 -1.07 24.85
CA ALA A 270 -11.39 -0.96 26.30
C ALA A 270 -11.45 0.51 26.78
N PHE A 271 -10.89 1.44 25.98
CA PHE A 271 -10.94 2.88 26.27
C PHE A 271 -12.25 3.55 25.88
N VAL A 272 -12.77 3.32 24.67
CA VAL A 272 -13.82 4.18 24.09
C VAL A 272 -15.22 3.58 24.09
N ASP A 273 -15.35 2.26 24.23
CA ASP A 273 -16.66 1.61 24.22
C ASP A 273 -17.33 1.75 25.60
N ALA A 274 -18.50 2.41 25.61
CA ALA A 274 -19.30 2.62 26.81
C ALA A 274 -19.90 1.29 27.33
N GLU A 275 -20.20 0.37 26.42
CA GLU A 275 -20.79 -0.94 26.72
C GLU A 275 -19.74 -2.05 26.75
N PHE A 276 -18.46 -1.68 26.92
CA PHE A 276 -17.34 -2.63 26.97
C PHE A 276 -17.58 -3.73 28.02
N ASN A 277 -17.51 -4.99 27.58
CA ASN A 277 -17.74 -6.17 28.43
C ASN A 277 -16.63 -7.23 28.35
N GLY A 278 -15.47 -6.91 27.76
CA GLY A 278 -14.34 -7.83 27.66
C GLY A 278 -13.74 -8.21 29.02
N PHE A 279 -13.73 -7.26 29.97
CA PHE A 279 -13.35 -7.46 31.37
C PHE A 279 -13.97 -6.35 32.25
N SER A 280 -13.90 -6.49 33.57
CA SER A 280 -14.41 -5.48 34.51
C SER A 280 -13.38 -4.37 34.71
N LYS A 281 -13.62 -3.20 34.10
CA LYS A 281 -12.74 -2.03 34.24
C LYS A 281 -12.71 -1.55 35.69
N LYS A 282 -11.55 -1.60 36.33
CA LYS A 282 -11.32 -1.03 37.68
C LYS A 282 -11.33 0.51 37.68
N LYS A 283 -10.93 1.12 36.56
CA LYS A 283 -10.97 2.57 36.29
C LYS A 283 -11.26 2.77 34.80
N ALA A 284 -12.07 3.78 34.47
CA ALA A 284 -12.40 4.15 33.10
C ALA A 284 -12.27 5.67 32.93
N PRO A 285 -11.08 6.16 32.53
CA PRO A 285 -10.82 7.59 32.39
C PRO A 285 -11.74 8.27 31.37
N GLN A 286 -12.26 9.45 31.70
CA GLN A 286 -12.97 10.33 30.76
C GLN A 286 -11.95 11.18 30.00
N LEU A 287 -11.52 10.69 28.83
CA LEU A 287 -10.47 11.31 28.03
C LEU A 287 -10.95 12.58 27.33
N SER A 288 -10.05 13.55 27.15
CA SER A 288 -10.30 14.72 26.28
C SER A 288 -10.27 14.37 24.79
N GLY A 289 -9.61 13.26 24.44
CA GLY A 289 -9.64 12.64 23.13
C GLY A 289 -8.92 11.29 23.12
N PHE A 290 -9.50 10.30 22.46
CA PHE A 290 -8.82 9.07 22.07
C PHE A 290 -8.73 9.06 20.55
N VAL A 291 -7.53 9.20 19.98
CA VAL A 291 -7.33 9.28 18.54
C VAL A 291 -6.83 7.95 18.02
N MET A 292 -7.53 7.40 17.02
CA MET A 292 -7.05 6.30 16.21
C MET A 292 -6.23 6.88 15.05
N LEU A 293 -5.02 6.37 14.80
CA LEU A 293 -4.21 6.88 13.68
C LEU A 293 -4.91 6.62 12.33
N THR A 294 -5.49 5.45 12.15
CA THR A 294 -6.37 5.08 11.02
C THR A 294 -7.69 4.53 11.54
N GLU A 295 -8.67 4.27 10.67
CA GLU A 295 -9.93 3.69 11.11
C GLU A 295 -9.73 2.20 11.47
N TYR A 296 -9.79 1.87 12.77
CA TYR A 296 -9.66 0.47 13.20
C TYR A 296 -10.93 -0.35 12.95
N ALA A 297 -12.10 0.26 13.13
CA ALA A 297 -13.39 -0.30 12.74
C ALA A 297 -14.46 0.81 12.71
N ALA A 298 -15.38 0.77 11.74
CA ALA A 298 -16.43 1.77 11.57
C ALA A 298 -17.38 1.93 12.78
N ASP A 299 -17.47 0.90 13.64
CA ASP A 299 -18.29 0.91 14.85
C ASP A 299 -17.57 1.49 16.07
N ILE A 300 -16.24 1.66 16.04
CA ILE A 300 -15.49 2.31 17.11
C ILE A 300 -15.67 3.83 17.01
N LYS A 301 -16.28 4.43 18.04
CA LYS A 301 -16.63 5.86 18.05
C LYS A 301 -15.50 6.70 18.66
N ALA A 302 -14.50 6.98 17.84
CA ALA A 302 -13.34 7.79 18.18
C ALA A 302 -12.87 8.63 16.99
N PRO A 303 -12.27 9.81 17.20
CA PRO A 303 -11.58 10.55 16.13
C PRO A 303 -10.54 9.70 15.40
N VAL A 304 -10.48 9.87 14.08
CA VAL A 304 -9.53 9.18 13.19
C VAL A 304 -8.62 10.21 12.53
N ALA A 305 -7.31 10.06 12.66
CA ALA A 305 -6.35 10.99 12.05
C ALA A 305 -6.30 10.83 10.53
N PHE A 306 -6.17 9.61 10.03
CA PHE A 306 -6.12 9.27 8.61
C PHE A 306 -7.32 8.37 8.26
N PRO A 307 -8.50 8.95 8.00
CA PRO A 307 -9.70 8.17 7.67
C PRO A 307 -9.52 7.49 6.30
N PRO A 308 -10.23 6.37 6.05
CA PRO A 308 -10.25 5.74 4.73
C PRO A 308 -10.82 6.72 3.70
N GLU A 309 -10.19 6.80 2.54
CA GLU A 309 -10.62 7.66 1.44
C GLU A 309 -11.24 6.80 0.33
N PRO A 310 -12.50 7.06 -0.07
CA PRO A 310 -13.08 6.39 -1.23
C PRO A 310 -12.36 6.86 -2.50
N LEU A 311 -12.02 5.91 -3.37
CA LEU A 311 -11.44 6.21 -4.68
C LEU A 311 -12.55 6.62 -5.66
N ASN A 312 -12.95 7.88 -5.58
CA ASN A 312 -13.92 8.48 -6.50
C ASN A 312 -13.26 8.90 -7.81
N ASN A 313 -14.02 8.84 -8.90
CA ASN A 313 -13.60 9.20 -10.24
C ASN A 313 -12.35 8.44 -10.69
N VAL A 314 -12.28 7.14 -10.36
CA VAL A 314 -11.38 6.21 -11.07
C VAL A 314 -11.80 6.13 -12.54
N LEU A 315 -10.89 5.73 -13.42
CA LEU A 315 -11.10 5.72 -14.88
C LEU A 315 -12.41 5.02 -15.27
N GLY A 316 -12.67 3.85 -14.68
CA GLY A 316 -13.89 3.10 -14.96
C GLY A 316 -15.18 3.85 -14.60
N GLU A 317 -15.20 4.52 -13.45
CA GLU A 317 -16.34 5.33 -13.02
C GLU A 317 -16.51 6.55 -13.93
N TRP A 318 -15.41 7.23 -14.27
CA TRP A 318 -15.43 8.42 -15.09
C TRP A 318 -15.93 8.14 -16.51
N LEU A 319 -15.52 7.01 -17.11
CA LEU A 319 -16.03 6.52 -18.38
C LEU A 319 -17.55 6.29 -18.33
N ALA A 320 -18.03 5.63 -17.28
CA ALA A 320 -19.45 5.34 -17.09
C ALA A 320 -20.29 6.62 -16.97
N LYS A 321 -19.84 7.62 -16.19
CA LYS A 321 -20.48 8.95 -16.07
C LYS A 321 -20.63 9.67 -17.42
N HIS A 322 -19.77 9.34 -18.38
CA HIS A 322 -19.78 9.92 -19.72
C HIS A 322 -20.37 8.98 -20.79
N ASN A 323 -21.14 7.97 -20.37
CA ASN A 323 -21.81 7.00 -21.25
C ASN A 323 -20.83 6.26 -22.20
N LYS A 324 -19.57 6.10 -21.78
CA LYS A 324 -18.58 5.31 -22.50
C LYS A 324 -18.73 3.84 -22.11
N THR A 325 -18.53 2.98 -23.09
CA THR A 325 -18.49 1.52 -22.87
C THR A 325 -17.07 1.05 -22.69
N GLN A 326 -16.86 0.11 -21.77
CA GLN A 326 -15.55 -0.39 -21.41
C GLN A 326 -15.55 -1.91 -21.25
N LEU A 327 -14.45 -2.56 -21.61
CA LEU A 327 -14.22 -3.98 -21.38
C LEU A 327 -13.03 -4.18 -20.43
N ARG A 328 -13.18 -5.08 -19.46
CA ARG A 328 -12.07 -5.63 -18.66
C ARG A 328 -11.86 -7.08 -19.08
N ILE A 329 -10.64 -7.47 -19.41
CA ILE A 329 -10.36 -8.83 -19.89
C ILE A 329 -8.99 -9.31 -19.41
N SER A 330 -8.94 -10.51 -18.86
CA SER A 330 -7.69 -11.21 -18.51
C SER A 330 -7.95 -12.68 -18.23
N GLU A 331 -6.89 -13.44 -17.99
CA GLU A 331 -6.96 -14.78 -17.41
C GLU A 331 -7.32 -14.72 -15.91
N THR A 332 -7.56 -15.89 -15.30
CA THR A 332 -8.09 -15.99 -13.92
C THR A 332 -7.16 -15.37 -12.89
N GLU A 333 -5.85 -15.55 -13.04
CA GLU A 333 -4.83 -15.00 -12.13
C GLU A 333 -4.89 -13.48 -12.03
N LYS A 334 -5.18 -12.80 -13.15
CA LYS A 334 -5.19 -11.33 -13.21
C LYS A 334 -6.57 -10.71 -13.41
N TYR A 335 -7.63 -11.51 -13.28
CA TYR A 335 -9.01 -11.04 -13.41
C TYR A 335 -9.39 -10.01 -12.33
N ALA A 336 -9.04 -10.25 -11.07
CA ALA A 336 -9.29 -9.30 -9.98
C ALA A 336 -8.56 -7.96 -10.20
N HIS A 337 -7.40 -8.01 -10.86
CA HIS A 337 -6.54 -6.88 -11.14
C HIS A 337 -7.17 -5.93 -12.15
N VAL A 338 -7.64 -6.44 -13.29
CA VAL A 338 -8.35 -5.63 -14.29
C VAL A 338 -9.78 -5.26 -13.89
N THR A 339 -10.33 -5.84 -12.81
CA THR A 339 -11.69 -5.57 -12.33
C THR A 339 -11.70 -4.81 -11.00
N PHE A 340 -11.67 -5.51 -9.87
CA PHE A 340 -11.77 -4.96 -8.52
C PHE A 340 -10.70 -3.91 -8.23
N PHE A 341 -9.42 -4.23 -8.45
CA PHE A 341 -8.31 -3.31 -8.14
C PHE A 341 -8.30 -2.10 -9.07
N PHE A 342 -8.40 -2.30 -10.39
CA PHE A 342 -8.49 -1.20 -11.35
C PHE A 342 -9.72 -0.29 -11.14
N SER A 343 -10.80 -0.82 -10.56
CA SER A 343 -12.01 -0.07 -10.20
C SER A 343 -11.95 0.52 -8.78
N GLY A 344 -10.78 0.58 -8.15
CA GLY A 344 -10.59 1.23 -6.85
C GLY A 344 -11.21 0.46 -5.67
N GLY A 345 -11.23 -0.88 -5.74
CA GLY A 345 -11.82 -1.74 -4.71
C GLY A 345 -13.33 -1.95 -4.87
N ARG A 346 -13.89 -1.63 -6.04
CA ARG A 346 -15.30 -1.85 -6.35
C ARG A 346 -15.52 -3.19 -7.04
N GLU A 347 -16.31 -4.06 -6.43
CA GLU A 347 -16.68 -5.36 -7.03
C GLU A 347 -17.72 -5.23 -8.13
N GLN A 348 -18.76 -4.39 -7.96
CA GLN A 348 -19.82 -4.28 -8.97
C GLN A 348 -19.32 -3.60 -10.25
N GLU A 349 -19.79 -4.05 -11.40
CA GLU A 349 -19.59 -3.38 -12.68
C GLU A 349 -20.12 -1.94 -12.63
N PHE A 350 -19.47 -1.04 -13.38
CA PHE A 350 -20.01 0.26 -13.72
C PHE A 350 -21.00 0.15 -14.89
N ASP A 351 -21.86 1.16 -15.05
CA ASP A 351 -22.72 1.24 -16.23
C ASP A 351 -21.88 1.31 -17.51
N GLY A 352 -22.18 0.42 -18.47
CA GLY A 352 -21.41 0.30 -19.71
C GLY A 352 -20.10 -0.50 -19.58
N GLU A 353 -19.80 -1.06 -18.41
CA GLU A 353 -18.71 -2.03 -18.23
C GLU A 353 -19.16 -3.44 -18.64
N SER A 354 -18.22 -4.21 -19.20
CA SER A 354 -18.34 -5.65 -19.38
C SER A 354 -17.03 -6.30 -18.95
N ARG A 355 -17.11 -7.56 -18.52
CA ARG A 355 -15.95 -8.33 -18.06
C ARG A 355 -15.89 -9.67 -18.80
N GLU A 356 -14.71 -10.03 -19.29
CA GLU A 356 -14.43 -11.36 -19.87
C GLU A 356 -13.32 -12.04 -19.07
N LEU A 357 -13.63 -13.20 -18.50
CA LEU A 357 -12.71 -14.03 -17.74
C LEU A 357 -12.27 -15.22 -18.60
N ILE A 358 -10.97 -15.35 -18.82
CA ILE A 358 -10.39 -16.54 -19.44
C ILE A 358 -9.89 -17.47 -18.34
N PRO A 359 -10.23 -18.77 -18.34
CA PRO A 359 -9.66 -19.69 -17.36
C PRO A 359 -8.14 -19.73 -17.55
N SER A 360 -7.36 -19.59 -16.49
CA SER A 360 -5.93 -19.92 -16.52
C SER A 360 -5.75 -21.44 -16.73
N PRO A 361 -4.60 -21.92 -17.25
CA PRO A 361 -4.38 -23.35 -17.38
C PRO A 361 -4.32 -24.04 -16.02
N ASP A 362 -4.86 -25.27 -15.95
CA ASP A 362 -4.86 -26.10 -14.75
C ASP A 362 -3.50 -26.81 -14.60
N VAL A 363 -2.49 -26.05 -14.14
CA VAL A 363 -1.11 -26.51 -13.91
C VAL A 363 -0.66 -26.11 -12.51
N ALA A 364 0.26 -26.88 -11.92
CA ALA A 364 0.76 -26.61 -10.57
C ALA A 364 1.57 -25.30 -10.49
N THR A 365 2.38 -25.04 -11.51
CA THR A 365 3.16 -23.82 -11.69
C THR A 365 3.23 -23.50 -13.18
N TYR A 366 3.23 -22.21 -13.52
CA TYR A 366 3.06 -21.76 -14.90
C TYR A 366 4.30 -21.94 -15.79
N ASP A 367 5.46 -22.30 -15.23
CA ASP A 367 6.62 -22.73 -16.02
C ASP A 367 6.35 -24.01 -16.83
N LEU A 368 5.33 -24.80 -16.44
CA LEU A 368 4.89 -25.98 -17.18
C LEU A 368 4.11 -25.64 -18.46
N GLN A 369 3.52 -24.44 -18.53
CA GLN A 369 2.83 -23.91 -19.71
C GLN A 369 3.07 -22.38 -19.79
N PRO A 370 4.27 -21.94 -20.21
CA PRO A 370 4.66 -20.53 -20.14
C PRO A 370 3.80 -19.59 -20.99
N GLU A 371 3.23 -20.11 -22.07
CA GLU A 371 2.29 -19.39 -22.91
C GLU A 371 0.94 -19.10 -22.21
N MET A 372 0.68 -19.77 -21.08
CA MET A 372 -0.60 -19.78 -20.38
C MET A 372 -1.77 -19.92 -21.37
N ASN A 373 -2.87 -19.20 -21.19
CA ASN A 373 -3.91 -19.11 -22.21
C ASN A 373 -3.89 -17.75 -22.95
N SER A 374 -2.70 -17.16 -23.11
CA SER A 374 -2.49 -15.89 -23.82
C SER A 374 -3.11 -15.86 -25.21
N GLN A 375 -3.01 -16.95 -25.99
CA GLN A 375 -3.60 -17.03 -27.34
C GLN A 375 -5.14 -16.96 -27.30
N LEU A 376 -5.77 -17.66 -26.35
CA LEU A 376 -7.22 -17.63 -26.16
C LEU A 376 -7.69 -16.26 -25.68
N LEU A 377 -6.94 -15.64 -24.76
CA LEU A 377 -7.15 -14.25 -24.34
C LEU A 377 -7.09 -13.30 -25.54
N THR A 378 -6.06 -13.44 -26.39
CA THR A 378 -5.91 -12.61 -27.60
C THR A 378 -7.03 -12.84 -28.62
N ASP A 379 -7.50 -14.07 -28.81
CA ASP A 379 -8.64 -14.36 -29.69
C ASP A 379 -9.88 -13.53 -29.28
N LYS A 380 -10.16 -13.51 -27.98
CA LYS A 380 -11.28 -12.76 -27.40
C LYS A 380 -11.08 -11.25 -27.49
N LEU A 381 -9.87 -10.78 -27.22
CA LEU A 381 -9.51 -9.36 -27.33
C LEU A 381 -9.63 -8.86 -28.78
N VAL A 382 -9.09 -9.59 -29.75
CA VAL A 382 -9.20 -9.25 -31.18
C VAL A 382 -10.67 -9.21 -31.61
N ALA A 383 -11.48 -10.20 -31.20
CA ALA A 383 -12.91 -10.19 -31.49
C ALA A 383 -13.63 -8.99 -30.85
N ALA A 384 -13.26 -8.60 -29.63
CA ALA A 384 -13.81 -7.42 -28.96
C ALA A 384 -13.45 -6.12 -29.69
N ILE A 385 -12.19 -5.97 -30.13
CA ILE A 385 -11.71 -4.82 -30.93
C ILE A 385 -12.50 -4.71 -32.23
N GLN A 386 -12.56 -5.81 -33.00
CA GLN A 386 -13.24 -5.85 -34.31
C GLN A 386 -14.77 -5.65 -34.20
N SER A 387 -15.35 -5.89 -33.02
CA SER A 387 -16.78 -5.67 -32.80
C SER A 387 -17.19 -4.20 -32.78
N ASN A 388 -16.25 -3.27 -32.58
CA ASN A 388 -16.49 -1.83 -32.41
C ASN A 388 -17.54 -1.48 -31.32
N LYS A 389 -17.70 -2.36 -30.32
CA LYS A 389 -18.66 -2.17 -29.21
C LYS A 389 -18.14 -1.25 -28.12
N TYR A 390 -16.83 -1.29 -27.86
CA TYR A 390 -16.18 -0.67 -26.72
C TYR A 390 -15.46 0.62 -27.10
N ASP A 391 -15.49 1.62 -26.22
CA ASP A 391 -14.68 2.83 -26.33
C ASP A 391 -13.29 2.59 -25.72
N VAL A 392 -13.23 1.84 -24.61
CA VAL A 392 -12.00 1.50 -23.89
C VAL A 392 -11.94 0.00 -23.62
N ILE A 393 -10.75 -0.58 -23.73
CA ILE A 393 -10.50 -1.97 -23.30
C ILE A 393 -9.27 -1.99 -22.39
N VAL A 394 -9.37 -2.63 -21.24
CA VAL A 394 -8.24 -2.88 -20.33
C VAL A 394 -7.96 -4.38 -20.36
N CYS A 395 -6.77 -4.75 -20.83
CA CYS A 395 -6.33 -6.12 -20.95
C CYS A 395 -5.03 -6.33 -20.17
N ASN A 396 -4.97 -7.39 -19.37
CA ASN A 396 -3.75 -7.83 -18.71
C ASN A 396 -3.30 -9.17 -19.27
N TYR A 397 -2.02 -9.26 -19.68
CA TYR A 397 -1.32 -10.51 -19.97
C TYR A 397 -0.49 -10.92 -18.76
N PRO A 398 -0.84 -12.00 -18.04
CA PRO A 398 -0.22 -12.37 -16.76
C PRO A 398 1.15 -13.06 -16.90
N ASN A 399 1.53 -13.44 -18.13
CA ASN A 399 2.59 -14.40 -18.40
C ASN A 399 3.95 -14.03 -17.81
N GLY A 400 4.38 -12.77 -17.96
CA GLY A 400 5.69 -12.31 -17.49
C GLY A 400 5.85 -12.50 -15.99
N ASP A 401 4.84 -12.07 -15.22
CA ASP A 401 4.80 -12.19 -13.78
C ASP A 401 4.63 -13.62 -13.28
N MET A 402 3.57 -14.30 -13.73
CA MET A 402 3.19 -15.61 -13.22
C MET A 402 4.26 -16.67 -13.52
N VAL A 403 4.94 -16.57 -14.67
CA VAL A 403 6.05 -17.44 -15.02
C VAL A 403 7.36 -16.93 -14.40
N GLY A 404 7.54 -15.62 -14.25
CA GLY A 404 8.67 -15.00 -13.55
C GLY A 404 8.82 -15.51 -12.11
N HIS A 405 7.70 -15.63 -11.39
CA HIS A 405 7.66 -16.20 -10.04
C HIS A 405 8.18 -17.64 -9.91
N SER A 406 8.26 -18.41 -10.99
CA SER A 406 8.87 -19.74 -10.95
C SER A 406 10.39 -19.71 -10.75
N GLY A 407 11.04 -18.58 -11.10
CA GLY A 407 12.50 -18.49 -11.16
C GLY A 407 13.13 -19.32 -12.29
N VAL A 408 12.32 -19.93 -13.16
CA VAL A 408 12.79 -20.76 -14.27
C VAL A 408 13.02 -19.88 -15.50
N PHE A 409 14.25 -19.39 -15.66
CA PHE A 409 14.64 -18.47 -16.75
C PHE A 409 14.14 -18.89 -18.14
N ALA A 410 14.35 -20.15 -18.53
CA ALA A 410 13.96 -20.64 -19.85
C ALA A 410 12.42 -20.66 -20.07
N ALA A 411 11.64 -20.77 -19.00
CA ALA A 411 10.19 -20.66 -19.07
C ALA A 411 9.78 -19.19 -19.20
N ALA A 412 10.36 -18.29 -18.41
CA ALA A 412 10.09 -16.85 -18.51
C ALA A 412 10.40 -16.29 -19.90
N VAL A 413 11.49 -16.74 -20.54
CA VAL A 413 11.81 -16.40 -21.94
C VAL A 413 10.66 -16.77 -22.89
N LYS A 414 10.14 -18.00 -22.80
CA LYS A 414 9.00 -18.45 -23.63
C LYS A 414 7.70 -17.69 -23.32
N ALA A 415 7.50 -17.30 -22.07
CA ALA A 415 6.36 -16.49 -21.65
C ALA A 415 6.41 -15.12 -22.35
N CYS A 416 7.58 -14.48 -22.40
CA CYS A 416 7.80 -13.22 -23.11
C CYS A 416 7.57 -13.36 -24.63
N GLU A 417 8.07 -14.43 -25.26
CA GLU A 417 7.86 -14.72 -26.68
C GLU A 417 6.37 -14.94 -27.02
N ALA A 418 5.64 -15.63 -26.15
CA ALA A 418 4.20 -15.85 -26.33
C ALA A 418 3.42 -14.53 -26.30
N VAL A 419 3.74 -13.67 -25.33
CA VAL A 419 3.13 -12.33 -25.21
C VAL A 419 3.46 -11.47 -26.43
N ASP A 420 4.70 -11.43 -26.89
CA ASP A 420 5.11 -10.65 -28.09
C ASP A 420 4.25 -10.99 -29.31
N SER A 421 4.07 -12.29 -29.58
CA SER A 421 3.20 -12.77 -30.66
C SER A 421 1.75 -12.32 -30.50
N CYS A 422 1.21 -12.38 -29.28
CA CYS A 422 -0.12 -11.89 -28.95
C CYS A 422 -0.28 -10.39 -29.20
N ILE A 423 0.71 -9.57 -28.80
CA ILE A 423 0.70 -8.12 -29.02
C ILE A 423 0.67 -7.78 -30.51
N GLY A 424 1.40 -8.53 -31.34
CA GLY A 424 1.37 -8.34 -32.81
C GLY A 424 -0.04 -8.46 -33.38
N ARG A 425 -0.79 -9.49 -32.95
CA ARG A 425 -2.17 -9.72 -33.38
C ARG A 425 -3.12 -8.61 -32.93
N VAL A 426 -2.93 -8.10 -31.71
CA VAL A 426 -3.75 -6.99 -31.18
C VAL A 426 -3.50 -5.70 -31.96
N VAL A 427 -2.23 -5.37 -32.22
CA VAL A 427 -1.85 -4.18 -32.99
C VAL A 427 -2.42 -4.25 -34.41
N GLU A 428 -2.32 -5.38 -35.09
CA GLU A 428 -2.92 -5.57 -36.43
C GLU A 428 -4.44 -5.36 -36.41
N ALA A 429 -5.14 -5.90 -35.40
CA ALA A 429 -6.58 -5.70 -35.26
C ALA A 429 -6.96 -4.23 -35.02
N LEU A 430 -6.16 -3.48 -34.25
CA LEU A 430 -6.38 -2.06 -34.00
C LEU A 430 -6.17 -1.23 -35.26
N GLU A 431 -5.14 -1.52 -36.05
CA GLU A 431 -4.89 -0.84 -37.33
C GLU A 431 -6.07 -0.99 -38.30
N GLN A 432 -6.72 -2.17 -38.32
CA GLN A 432 -7.88 -2.43 -39.18
C GLN A 432 -9.11 -1.58 -38.82
N VAL A 433 -9.32 -1.27 -37.54
CA VAL A 433 -10.47 -0.48 -37.06
C VAL A 433 -10.14 0.99 -36.79
N GLY A 434 -8.87 1.38 -36.96
CA GLY A 434 -8.38 2.72 -36.61
C GLY A 434 -8.42 3.00 -35.11
N GLY A 435 -8.22 1.96 -34.29
CA GLY A 435 -8.07 2.06 -32.84
C GLY A 435 -6.64 2.41 -32.42
N GLU A 436 -6.43 2.55 -31.11
CA GLU A 436 -5.15 2.94 -30.52
C GLU A 436 -4.82 2.04 -29.32
N ALA A 437 -3.55 1.96 -28.94
CA ALA A 437 -3.11 1.23 -27.75
C ALA A 437 -2.05 1.96 -26.93
N LEU A 438 -2.13 1.75 -25.62
CA LEU A 438 -1.05 1.96 -24.66
C LEU A 438 -0.55 0.59 -24.22
N ILE A 439 0.73 0.30 -24.42
CA ILE A 439 1.38 -0.92 -23.97
C ILE A 439 2.30 -0.56 -22.82
N THR A 440 2.05 -1.12 -21.64
CA THR A 440 2.86 -0.87 -20.44
C THR A 440 2.83 -2.07 -19.50
N ALA A 441 3.37 -1.93 -18.30
CA ALA A 441 3.27 -2.91 -17.22
C ALA A 441 2.89 -2.22 -15.91
N ASP A 442 2.57 -3.01 -14.90
CA ASP A 442 2.26 -2.56 -13.55
C ASP A 442 3.47 -2.65 -12.61
N HIS A 443 4.42 -3.54 -12.88
CA HIS A 443 5.74 -3.62 -12.22
C HIS A 443 6.69 -4.53 -13.01
N GLY A 444 7.94 -4.66 -12.54
CA GLY A 444 8.93 -5.62 -13.06
C GLY A 444 8.90 -6.98 -12.36
N ASN A 445 9.43 -8.00 -13.04
CA ASN A 445 9.67 -9.37 -12.55
C ASN A 445 10.63 -10.10 -13.52
N ALA A 446 10.20 -10.32 -14.77
CA ALA A 446 10.88 -11.20 -15.72
C ALA A 446 12.25 -10.68 -16.20
N GLU A 447 12.56 -9.40 -16.01
CA GLU A 447 13.85 -8.80 -16.32
C GLU A 447 14.98 -9.17 -15.34
N GLN A 448 14.65 -9.84 -14.21
CA GLN A 448 15.62 -10.39 -13.28
C GLN A 448 15.19 -11.77 -12.73
N MET A 449 15.69 -12.84 -13.36
CA MET A 449 15.36 -14.22 -12.98
C MET A 449 16.36 -14.88 -12.02
N VAL A 450 17.47 -14.21 -11.71
CA VAL A 450 18.49 -14.66 -10.76
C VAL A 450 18.87 -13.50 -9.85
N ASN A 451 18.95 -13.77 -8.54
CA ASN A 451 19.40 -12.79 -7.57
C ASN A 451 20.93 -12.63 -7.69
N PRO A 452 21.45 -11.44 -8.01
CA PRO A 452 22.88 -11.26 -8.26
C PRO A 452 23.73 -11.37 -6.98
N GLN A 453 23.15 -11.21 -5.79
CA GLN A 453 23.87 -11.32 -4.51
C GLN A 453 24.00 -12.78 -4.03
N THR A 454 22.96 -13.59 -4.23
CA THR A 454 22.92 -14.97 -3.73
C THR A 454 23.19 -16.02 -4.80
N GLY A 455 23.04 -15.67 -6.08
CA GLY A 455 23.10 -16.59 -7.22
C GLY A 455 21.91 -17.56 -7.31
N GLN A 456 20.90 -17.40 -6.46
CA GLN A 456 19.70 -18.24 -6.46
C GLN A 456 18.66 -17.70 -7.44
N ALA A 457 17.70 -18.55 -7.79
CA ALA A 457 16.54 -18.14 -8.57
C ALA A 457 15.84 -16.94 -7.91
N HIS A 458 15.52 -15.93 -8.70
CA HIS A 458 14.75 -14.79 -8.25
C HIS A 458 13.28 -15.03 -8.57
N THR A 459 12.44 -15.08 -7.53
CA THR A 459 11.02 -15.43 -7.64
C THR A 459 10.12 -14.28 -7.17
N ALA A 460 10.66 -13.07 -7.02
CA ALA A 460 9.94 -11.88 -6.56
C ALA A 460 9.88 -10.83 -7.67
N HIS A 461 9.07 -9.79 -7.46
CA HIS A 461 9.08 -8.61 -8.32
C HIS A 461 10.38 -7.80 -8.18
N THR A 462 10.55 -6.79 -9.01
CA THR A 462 11.66 -5.83 -8.91
C THR A 462 11.16 -4.40 -8.73
N SER A 463 12.10 -3.50 -8.45
CA SER A 463 11.84 -2.06 -8.41
C SER A 463 12.28 -1.34 -9.70
N GLU A 464 12.47 -2.09 -10.79
CA GLU A 464 12.85 -1.52 -12.10
C GLU A 464 11.67 -0.75 -12.71
N PRO A 465 11.93 0.29 -13.52
CA PRO A 465 10.88 1.00 -14.24
C PRO A 465 10.22 0.10 -15.29
N VAL A 466 9.04 0.47 -15.77
CA VAL A 466 8.28 -0.30 -16.77
C VAL A 466 8.19 0.45 -18.11
N PRO A 467 8.15 -0.26 -19.25
CA PRO A 467 8.00 0.37 -20.55
C PRO A 467 6.63 1.03 -20.69
N PHE A 468 6.55 2.10 -21.49
CA PHE A 468 5.28 2.71 -21.88
C PHE A 468 5.35 3.11 -23.35
N ILE A 469 4.60 2.41 -24.21
CA ILE A 469 4.61 2.58 -25.66
C ILE A 469 3.21 2.98 -26.14
N TYR A 470 3.14 3.95 -27.06
CA TYR A 470 1.88 4.38 -27.67
C TYR A 470 1.79 4.00 -29.15
N VAL A 471 0.74 3.26 -29.51
CA VAL A 471 0.39 2.91 -30.88
C VAL A 471 -0.87 3.68 -31.28
N GLY A 472 -0.73 4.70 -32.13
CA GLY A 472 -1.86 5.51 -32.56
C GLY A 472 -1.44 6.71 -33.39
N ARG A 473 -2.10 7.85 -33.15
CA ARG A 473 -1.79 9.16 -33.74
C ARG A 473 -0.36 9.62 -33.42
N ASP A 474 0.08 10.68 -34.10
CA ASP A 474 1.38 11.29 -33.79
C ASP A 474 1.33 11.95 -32.40
N ALA A 475 2.28 11.57 -31.55
CA ALA A 475 2.39 12.04 -30.17
C ALA A 475 3.86 12.17 -29.76
N GLN A 476 4.07 12.87 -28.67
CA GLN A 476 5.33 12.99 -27.97
C GLN A 476 5.21 12.37 -26.57
N ALA A 477 6.16 11.51 -26.21
CA ALA A 477 6.29 10.98 -24.87
C ALA A 477 6.94 12.01 -23.93
N ILE A 478 6.52 12.00 -22.67
CA ILE A 478 7.04 12.85 -21.60
C ILE A 478 7.66 11.92 -20.55
N ASP A 479 8.94 12.13 -20.25
CA ASP A 479 9.68 11.34 -19.27
C ASP A 479 9.32 11.72 -17.81
N GLY A 480 9.77 10.89 -16.86
CA GLY A 480 9.60 11.14 -15.42
C GLY A 480 8.14 10.96 -14.95
N LYS A 481 7.45 9.97 -15.53
CA LYS A 481 6.05 9.65 -15.23
C LYS A 481 5.92 8.36 -14.42
N THR A 482 4.73 8.11 -13.93
CA THR A 482 4.37 7.01 -13.02
C THR A 482 3.11 6.30 -13.51
N LEU A 483 2.73 5.18 -12.88
CA LEU A 483 1.46 4.50 -13.21
C LEU A 483 0.22 5.39 -13.06
N SER A 484 0.27 6.35 -12.13
CA SER A 484 -0.81 7.32 -11.88
C SER A 484 -1.09 8.25 -13.06
N ASP A 485 -0.16 8.34 -14.01
CA ASP A 485 -0.26 9.18 -15.19
C ASP A 485 -0.99 8.48 -16.36
N VAL A 486 -1.26 7.17 -16.25
CA VAL A 486 -1.86 6.37 -17.34
C VAL A 486 -3.33 6.72 -17.58
N ALA A 487 -4.18 6.74 -16.55
CA ALA A 487 -5.59 7.15 -16.73
C ALA A 487 -5.73 8.59 -17.29
N PRO A 488 -5.01 9.62 -16.78
CA PRO A 488 -4.92 10.93 -17.42
C PRO A 488 -4.52 10.88 -18.90
N THR A 489 -3.55 10.04 -19.26
CA THR A 489 -3.15 9.82 -20.66
C THR A 489 -4.30 9.26 -21.49
N MET A 490 -5.03 8.28 -20.96
CA MET A 490 -6.20 7.70 -21.65
C MET A 490 -7.29 8.74 -21.88
N LEU A 491 -7.60 9.56 -20.87
CA LEU A 491 -8.59 10.64 -21.00
C LEU A 491 -8.16 11.68 -22.04
N HIS A 492 -6.89 12.07 -22.05
CA HIS A 492 -6.32 12.97 -23.05
C HIS A 492 -6.49 12.42 -24.48
N LEU A 493 -6.18 11.14 -24.68
CA LEU A 493 -6.32 10.48 -25.99
C LEU A 493 -7.78 10.35 -26.43
N LEU A 494 -8.70 10.13 -25.50
CA LEU A 494 -10.15 10.09 -25.74
C LEU A 494 -10.77 11.48 -25.94
N GLY A 495 -10.01 12.56 -25.73
CA GLY A 495 -10.51 13.94 -25.77
C GLY A 495 -11.50 14.24 -24.65
N MET A 496 -11.32 13.60 -23.49
CA MET A 496 -12.16 13.76 -22.31
C MET A 496 -11.49 14.67 -21.27
N GLU A 497 -12.31 15.41 -20.53
CA GLU A 497 -11.84 16.18 -19.37
C GLU A 497 -11.35 15.25 -18.27
N GLN A 498 -10.28 15.65 -17.58
CA GLN A 498 -9.75 14.96 -16.42
C GLN A 498 -10.47 15.46 -15.16
N PRO A 499 -11.02 14.56 -14.31
CA PRO A 499 -11.63 14.96 -13.05
C PRO A 499 -10.57 15.48 -12.07
N GLU A 500 -10.97 16.40 -11.18
CA GLU A 500 -10.06 17.05 -10.21
C GLU A 500 -9.34 16.04 -9.31
N GLU A 501 -9.97 14.91 -9.00
CA GLU A 501 -9.36 13.95 -8.10
C GLU A 501 -8.24 13.13 -8.78
N MET A 502 -8.22 13.00 -10.11
CA MET A 502 -7.06 12.47 -10.83
C MET A 502 -5.95 13.52 -10.81
N THR A 503 -4.87 13.28 -10.07
CA THR A 503 -3.75 14.23 -9.92
C THR A 503 -2.56 13.92 -10.82
N GLY A 504 -2.58 12.78 -11.52
CA GLY A 504 -1.60 12.47 -12.57
C GLY A 504 -1.73 13.40 -13.77
N SER A 505 -0.83 13.23 -14.73
CA SER A 505 -0.68 14.10 -15.89
C SER A 505 -0.28 13.29 -17.13
N PRO A 506 -0.74 13.64 -18.35
CA PRO A 506 -0.50 12.79 -19.52
C PRO A 506 0.98 12.47 -19.79
N ILE A 507 1.26 11.20 -20.08
CA ILE A 507 2.53 10.65 -20.55
C ILE A 507 2.70 10.92 -22.05
N MET A 508 1.61 10.82 -22.81
CA MET A 508 1.59 11.04 -24.25
C MET A 508 0.80 12.30 -24.59
N ARG A 509 1.46 13.24 -25.30
CA ARG A 509 0.83 14.45 -25.81
C ARG A 509 0.75 14.40 -27.33
N LEU A 510 -0.48 14.35 -27.84
CA LEU A 510 -0.77 14.49 -29.27
C LEU A 510 -0.19 15.79 -29.84
N LYS A 511 0.37 15.73 -31.05
CA LYS A 511 0.97 16.88 -31.74
C LYS A 511 -0.03 17.74 -32.52
#